data_AF-A0A9P6DWC5-F1
#
_entry.id   AF-A0A9P6DWC5-F1
#
_cell.length_a   1.000
_cell.length_b   1.000
_cell.length_c   1.000
_cell.angle_alpha   90.00
_cell.angle_beta   90.00
_cell.angle_gamma   90.00
#
_symmetry.space_group_name_H-M   'P 1'
#
loop_
_entity.id
_entity.type
_entity.pdbx_description
1 polymer ?
#
loop_
_entity_poly.entity_id
_entity_poly.type
_entity_poly.pdbx_seq_one_letter_code
_entity_poly.pdbx_strand_id
1 'polypeptide(L)'
;MWNNPITLLGGTYTAFINTYSFVPNGPLSTLSLVGQSPGQSSTWISLHPKNCSLLFSTVELATEPGSIASFIIDSGGLVRQIDQTPSFGNSPPHLAIVNDGKEVIAPNYSSGNVASHILGEDQAYFVSTGNLVTFNGSGPNRARQASSHPHEAVQYGDEVFIPDLGADKQPLGSGPRHIVPLKGKLYTIHEMGNTVTEQVIPPLDDTEPQELLANISTLPPTVPPGSLYNAAELFVSPPSIHYPTPYLYGSNRNVSPLPAQTDPLGDTIAIFALEPKLHLVRHVHTGLQQLRGVSLGGEHGQYVAAAGLQVEASRCSSASMGVRISNSSRAMMEWARRKSLALYGPRPEVTISLRVGRPAVFSSEGTYMIFSESGEHAFSY
;
A
#
# COMPACT_ATOMS: atom_id res chain seq x y z
N MET A 1 21.48 21.46 9.75
CA MET A 1 20.45 20.43 9.96
C MET A 1 20.82 19.29 9.03
N TRP A 2 21.19 18.14 9.59
CA TRP A 2 21.83 17.05 8.84
C TRP A 2 20.82 16.33 7.96
N ASN A 3 21.15 16.16 6.67
CA ASN A 3 20.38 15.41 5.68
C ASN A 3 20.59 13.91 5.91
N ASN A 4 20.12 13.38 7.04
CA ASN A 4 20.23 11.95 7.30
C ASN A 4 19.36 11.19 6.29
N PRO A 5 19.91 10.18 5.59
CA PRO A 5 19.13 9.37 4.67
C PRO A 5 18.04 8.60 5.41
N ILE A 6 16.89 8.49 4.77
CA ILE A 6 15.76 7.65 5.17
C ILE A 6 15.86 6.34 4.41
N THR A 7 15.90 5.23 5.13
CA THR A 7 15.87 3.90 4.54
C THR A 7 14.45 3.52 4.15
N LEU A 8 14.30 2.86 3.01
CA LEU A 8 13.03 2.36 2.53
C LEU A 8 13.16 0.89 2.18
N LEU A 9 12.13 0.10 2.49
CA LEU A 9 12.01 -1.28 2.06
C LEU A 9 10.84 -1.38 1.09
N GLY A 10 11.10 -1.98 -0.08
CA GLY A 10 10.13 -2.25 -1.12
C GLY A 10 9.94 -3.74 -1.31
N GLY A 11 8.74 -4.22 -1.00
CA GLY A 11 8.31 -5.57 -1.35
C GLY A 11 8.01 -5.69 -2.85
N THR A 12 8.22 -6.86 -3.46
CA THR A 12 8.13 -7.04 -4.93
C THR A 12 7.45 -8.35 -5.31
N TYR A 13 6.95 -8.47 -6.54
CA TYR A 13 6.52 -9.77 -7.13
C TYR A 13 7.71 -10.65 -7.58
N THR A 14 8.94 -10.18 -7.36
CA THR A 14 10.17 -10.85 -7.82
C THR A 14 10.83 -11.63 -6.67
N ALA A 15 12.09 -12.04 -6.86
CA ALA A 15 12.88 -12.75 -5.86
C ALA A 15 13.62 -11.83 -4.87
N PHE A 16 13.24 -10.55 -4.78
CA PHE A 16 13.90 -9.58 -3.92
C PHE A 16 12.96 -8.77 -3.05
N ILE A 17 13.47 -8.36 -1.89
CA ILE A 17 13.06 -7.16 -1.16
C ILE A 17 14.11 -6.09 -1.44
N ASN A 18 13.68 -4.94 -1.92
CA ASN A 18 14.55 -3.84 -2.32
C ASN A 18 14.79 -2.90 -1.13
N THR A 19 16.04 -2.46 -0.92
CA THR A 19 16.38 -1.42 0.05
C THR A 19 16.76 -0.15 -0.70
N TYR A 20 16.08 0.95 -0.39
CA TYR A 20 16.38 2.28 -0.95
C TYR A 20 16.87 3.24 0.12
N SER A 21 17.62 4.24 -0.31
CA SER A 21 18.05 5.37 0.51
C SER A 21 17.47 6.65 -0.09
N PHE A 22 16.71 7.37 0.73
CA PHE A 22 16.12 8.66 0.38
C PHE A 22 16.80 9.78 1.16
N VAL A 23 17.45 10.71 0.49
CA VAL A 23 18.07 11.86 1.15
C VAL A 23 17.17 13.09 0.97
N PRO A 24 16.44 13.52 2.01
CA PRO A 24 15.62 14.71 1.92
C PRO A 24 16.46 15.99 1.96
N ASN A 25 15.91 17.08 1.43
CA ASN A 25 16.38 18.46 1.66
C ASN A 25 17.82 18.77 1.19
N GLY A 26 18.38 18.00 0.26
CA GLY A 26 19.54 18.41 -0.55
C GLY A 26 19.18 19.48 -1.61
N PRO A 27 20.15 19.98 -2.40
CA PRO A 27 19.88 20.83 -3.56
C PRO A 27 18.87 20.19 -4.53
N LEU A 28 18.90 18.85 -4.59
CA LEU A 28 17.87 17.98 -5.12
C LEU A 28 17.65 16.87 -4.07
N SER A 29 16.39 16.48 -3.84
CA SER A 29 16.10 15.26 -3.06
C SER A 29 16.47 14.05 -3.92
N THR A 30 17.12 13.04 -3.35
CA THR A 30 17.56 11.86 -4.10
C THR A 30 16.97 10.59 -3.53
N LEU A 31 16.63 9.66 -4.42
CA LEU A 31 16.23 8.30 -4.06
C LEU A 31 17.07 7.33 -4.86
N SER A 32 17.72 6.38 -4.19
CA SER A 32 18.58 5.38 -4.80
C SER A 32 18.29 3.99 -4.27
N LEU A 33 18.30 2.98 -5.13
CA LEU A 33 18.37 1.58 -4.72
C LEU A 33 19.78 1.33 -4.18
N VAL A 34 19.87 0.95 -2.90
CA VAL A 34 21.16 0.72 -2.22
C VAL A 34 21.45 -0.75 -1.95
N GLY A 35 20.43 -1.61 -2.04
CA GLY A 35 20.64 -3.05 -1.99
C GLY A 35 19.39 -3.86 -2.29
N GLN A 36 19.58 -5.17 -2.42
CA GLN A 36 18.53 -6.15 -2.64
C GLN A 36 18.83 -7.36 -1.78
N SER A 37 17.84 -7.79 -1.01
CA SER A 37 17.88 -9.01 -0.23
C SER A 37 17.00 -10.07 -0.87
N PRO A 38 17.31 -11.37 -0.74
CA PRO A 38 16.39 -12.42 -1.15
C PRO A 38 15.03 -12.26 -0.45
N GLY A 39 13.95 -12.32 -1.22
CA GLY A 39 12.56 -12.33 -0.75
C GLY A 39 11.66 -12.80 -1.89
N GLN A 40 10.91 -13.88 -1.70
CA GLN A 40 10.15 -14.49 -2.79
C GLN A 40 8.72 -13.95 -2.82
N SER A 41 8.35 -13.23 -3.87
CA SER A 41 7.00 -12.67 -4.04
C SER A 41 6.52 -11.96 -2.77
N SER A 42 7.39 -11.13 -2.20
CA SER A 42 7.11 -10.32 -1.00
C SER A 42 6.22 -9.12 -1.35
N THR A 43 5.01 -9.39 -1.81
CA THR A 43 4.05 -8.42 -2.35
C THR A 43 3.33 -7.58 -1.28
N TRP A 44 3.50 -7.96 -0.01
CA TRP A 44 3.24 -7.14 1.15
C TRP A 44 4.35 -7.32 2.17
N ILE A 45 4.76 -6.22 2.80
CA ILE A 45 5.73 -6.22 3.89
C ILE A 45 5.25 -5.30 5.01
N SER A 46 5.59 -5.61 6.26
CA SER A 46 5.23 -4.81 7.43
C SER A 46 6.27 -4.91 8.53
N LEU A 47 6.58 -3.78 9.18
CA LEU A 47 7.42 -3.79 10.37
C LEU A 47 6.66 -4.37 11.54
N HIS A 48 7.39 -5.03 12.44
CA HIS A 48 6.84 -5.33 13.76
C HIS A 48 6.55 -4.03 14.53
N PRO A 49 5.38 -3.88 15.16
CA PRO A 49 4.92 -2.61 15.74
C PRO A 49 5.77 -2.11 16.92
N LYS A 50 6.48 -3.01 17.60
CA LYS A 50 7.33 -2.69 18.76
C LYS A 50 8.82 -2.95 18.56
N ASN A 51 9.22 -3.51 17.41
CA ASN A 51 10.60 -3.91 17.15
C ASN A 51 10.93 -3.60 15.69
N CYS A 52 11.42 -2.40 15.42
CA CYS A 52 11.70 -1.94 14.06
C CYS A 52 12.88 -2.67 13.40
N SER A 53 13.54 -3.62 14.05
CA SER A 53 14.52 -4.53 13.44
C SER A 53 13.88 -5.79 12.86
N LEU A 54 12.57 -6.00 13.03
CA LEU A 54 11.84 -7.14 12.48
C LEU A 54 10.92 -6.69 11.35
N LEU A 55 10.97 -7.43 10.25
CA LEU A 55 10.11 -7.29 9.08
C LEU A 55 9.36 -8.60 8.86
N PHE A 56 8.08 -8.51 8.49
CA PHE A 56 7.29 -9.63 8.04
C PHE A 56 6.92 -9.40 6.58
N SER A 57 6.89 -10.47 5.77
CA SER A 57 6.42 -10.43 4.39
C SER A 57 5.42 -11.53 4.11
N THR A 58 4.51 -11.26 3.18
CA THR A 58 3.83 -12.33 2.46
C THR A 58 4.81 -13.01 1.52
N VAL A 59 4.44 -14.21 1.07
CA VAL A 59 5.05 -14.92 -0.06
C VAL A 59 3.86 -15.29 -0.94
N GLU A 60 3.47 -14.35 -1.80
CA GLU A 60 2.24 -14.41 -2.61
C GLU A 60 2.49 -15.27 -3.85
N LEU A 61 2.39 -16.58 -3.66
CA LEU A 61 2.47 -17.56 -4.74
C LEU A 61 1.07 -18.03 -5.12
N ALA A 62 0.84 -18.15 -6.43
CA ALA A 62 -0.41 -18.66 -7.00
C ALA A 62 -0.55 -20.20 -6.86
N THR A 63 0.51 -20.90 -6.45
CA THR A 63 0.53 -22.36 -6.24
C THR A 63 0.59 -22.67 -4.74
N GLU A 64 -0.29 -23.56 -4.27
CA GLU A 64 -0.46 -23.90 -2.86
C GLU A 64 0.75 -24.58 -2.19
N PRO A 65 0.99 -24.32 -0.88
CA PRO A 65 0.45 -23.19 -0.12
C PRO A 65 1.28 -21.92 -0.35
N GLY A 66 0.60 -20.77 -0.30
CA GLY A 66 1.26 -19.50 -0.01
C GLY A 66 1.93 -19.54 1.37
N SER A 67 2.74 -18.55 1.68
CA SER A 67 3.41 -18.48 2.99
C SER A 67 3.57 -17.06 3.50
N ILE A 68 3.95 -16.94 4.76
CA ILE A 68 4.47 -15.72 5.36
C ILE A 68 5.88 -15.99 5.87
N ALA A 69 6.72 -14.96 5.83
CA ALA A 69 8.11 -15.02 6.26
C ALA A 69 8.43 -13.87 7.20
N SER A 70 9.39 -14.08 8.09
CA SER A 70 9.95 -13.06 8.96
C SER A 70 11.43 -12.85 8.66
N PHE A 71 11.91 -11.63 8.89
CA PHE A 71 13.25 -11.18 8.57
C PHE A 71 13.79 -10.30 9.68
N ILE A 72 15.12 -10.33 9.86
CA ILE A 72 15.84 -9.31 10.62
C ILE A 72 16.39 -8.28 9.66
N ILE A 73 16.21 -7.00 10.00
CA ILE A 73 16.78 -5.86 9.31
C ILE A 73 18.14 -5.54 9.96
N ASP A 74 19.19 -5.51 9.15
CA ASP A 74 20.53 -5.13 9.61
C ASP A 74 20.72 -3.61 9.71
N SER A 75 21.89 -3.20 10.21
CA SER A 75 22.22 -1.77 10.41
C SER A 75 22.35 -0.95 9.13
N GLY A 76 22.37 -1.58 7.95
CA GLY A 76 22.34 -0.92 6.64
C GLY A 76 20.99 -0.96 5.96
N GLY A 77 20.00 -1.59 6.59
CA GLY A 77 18.66 -1.76 6.05
C GLY A 77 18.52 -2.90 5.07
N LEU A 78 19.50 -3.81 4.97
CA LEU A 78 19.28 -5.07 4.26
C LEU A 78 18.57 -6.04 5.18
N VAL A 79 17.78 -6.93 4.59
CA VAL A 79 17.00 -7.91 5.34
C VAL A 79 17.55 -9.31 5.16
N ARG A 80 17.47 -10.12 6.21
CA ARG A 80 17.82 -11.54 6.20
C ARG A 80 16.66 -12.34 6.75
N GLN A 81 16.14 -13.26 5.96
CA GLN A 81 15.08 -14.15 6.38
C GLN A 81 15.52 -14.97 7.60
N ILE A 82 14.62 -15.12 8.56
CA ILE A 82 14.84 -15.88 9.80
C ILE A 82 13.91 -17.08 9.90
N ASP A 83 12.67 -16.96 9.41
CA ASP A 83 11.67 -18.01 9.48
C ASP A 83 10.63 -17.87 8.35
N GLN A 84 9.91 -18.95 8.08
CA GLN A 84 8.81 -19.00 7.12
C GLN A 84 7.84 -20.13 7.48
N THR A 85 6.54 -19.83 7.41
CA THR A 85 5.48 -20.79 7.66
C THR A 85 4.41 -20.70 6.57
N PRO A 86 3.76 -21.81 6.18
CA PRO A 86 2.60 -21.75 5.29
C PRO A 86 1.55 -20.78 5.82
N SER A 87 0.88 -20.04 4.94
CA SER A 87 -0.26 -19.19 5.31
C SER A 87 -1.55 -20.00 5.44
N PHE A 88 -1.49 -21.32 5.19
CA PHE A 88 -2.61 -22.26 5.15
C PHE A 88 -3.70 -21.87 4.13
N GLY A 89 -3.28 -21.22 3.05
CA GLY A 89 -4.10 -20.91 1.87
C GLY A 89 -3.25 -20.38 0.72
N ASN A 90 -3.91 -19.81 -0.29
CA ASN A 90 -3.27 -19.31 -1.50
C ASN A 90 -3.18 -17.79 -1.58
N SER A 91 -2.12 -17.32 -2.23
CA SER A 91 -1.94 -15.93 -2.65
C SER A 91 -2.23 -14.94 -1.52
N PRO A 92 -1.53 -14.99 -0.37
CA PRO A 92 -1.74 -14.03 0.70
C PRO A 92 -1.35 -12.61 0.24
N PRO A 93 -2.30 -11.67 0.08
CA PRO A 93 -2.01 -10.36 -0.50
C PRO A 93 -1.58 -9.32 0.54
N HIS A 94 -1.74 -9.66 1.83
CA HIS A 94 -1.53 -8.77 2.97
C HIS A 94 -1.15 -9.59 4.20
N LEU A 95 -0.52 -8.95 5.18
CA LEU A 95 -0.44 -9.46 6.55
C LEU A 95 -0.51 -8.32 7.55
N ALA A 96 -1.02 -8.60 8.74
CA ALA A 96 -1.03 -7.65 9.85
C ALA A 96 -0.39 -8.29 11.07
N ILE A 97 0.47 -7.53 11.76
CA ILE A 97 1.00 -7.92 13.06
C ILE A 97 0.10 -7.31 14.13
N VAL A 98 -0.62 -8.15 14.84
CA VAL A 98 -1.67 -7.80 15.79
C VAL A 98 -1.27 -8.18 17.22
N ASN A 99 -2.15 -7.88 18.18
CA ASN A 99 -2.01 -8.28 19.58
C ASN A 99 -0.63 -7.88 20.13
N ASP A 100 -0.28 -6.61 19.95
CA ASP A 100 0.96 -6.03 20.47
C ASP A 100 2.26 -6.66 19.93
N GLY A 101 2.21 -7.26 18.74
CA GLY A 101 3.38 -7.91 18.15
C GLY A 101 3.52 -9.39 18.47
N LYS A 102 2.43 -10.05 18.85
CA LYS A 102 2.48 -11.46 19.28
C LYS A 102 1.82 -12.40 18.28
N GLU A 103 1.16 -11.86 17.27
CA GLU A 103 0.37 -12.63 16.32
C GLU A 103 0.41 -11.97 14.96
N VAL A 104 0.47 -12.78 13.90
CA VAL A 104 0.39 -12.35 12.51
C VAL A 104 -0.88 -12.92 11.89
N ILE A 105 -1.73 -12.05 11.34
CA ILE A 105 -2.92 -12.44 10.60
C ILE A 105 -2.65 -12.32 9.10
N ALA A 106 -2.90 -13.40 8.36
CA ALA A 106 -2.70 -13.47 6.91
C ALA A 106 -4.01 -13.88 6.21
N PRO A 107 -4.67 -12.94 5.52
CA PRO A 107 -5.69 -13.26 4.53
C PRO A 107 -5.09 -14.01 3.34
N ASN A 108 -5.83 -14.96 2.79
CA ASN A 108 -5.47 -15.72 1.60
C ASN A 108 -6.49 -15.43 0.50
N TYR A 109 -6.10 -14.63 -0.49
CA TYR A 109 -6.99 -14.07 -1.51
C TYR A 109 -7.66 -15.17 -2.34
N SER A 110 -6.90 -16.13 -2.86
CA SER A 110 -7.44 -17.10 -3.82
C SER A 110 -8.17 -18.26 -3.16
N SER A 111 -7.90 -18.55 -1.88
CA SER A 111 -8.54 -19.65 -1.14
C SER A 111 -9.70 -19.20 -0.24
N GLY A 112 -9.94 -17.89 -0.11
CA GLY A 112 -11.10 -17.36 0.62
C GLY A 112 -11.05 -17.61 2.12
N ASN A 113 -9.87 -17.56 2.74
CA ASN A 113 -9.71 -17.83 4.17
C ASN A 113 -8.66 -16.91 4.81
N VAL A 114 -8.61 -16.88 6.13
CA VAL A 114 -7.60 -16.15 6.94
C VAL A 114 -7.01 -17.11 7.97
N ALA A 115 -5.69 -17.07 8.13
CA ALA A 115 -4.99 -17.78 9.19
C ALA A 115 -4.31 -16.81 10.18
N SER A 116 -4.28 -17.21 11.44
CA SER A 116 -3.53 -16.54 12.51
C SER A 116 -2.27 -17.33 12.87
N HIS A 117 -1.15 -16.64 13.07
CA HIS A 117 0.14 -17.25 13.40
C HIS A 117 0.71 -16.61 14.66
N ILE A 118 0.93 -17.41 15.70
CA ILE A 118 1.47 -16.96 16.97
C ILE A 118 2.99 -16.86 16.86
N LEU A 119 3.52 -15.73 17.33
CA LEU A 119 4.95 -15.49 17.44
C LEU A 119 5.47 -15.95 18.81
N GLY A 120 6.69 -16.44 18.83
CA GLY A 120 7.39 -16.79 20.07
C GLY A 120 7.67 -15.57 20.96
N GLU A 121 8.28 -15.80 22.12
CA GLU A 121 8.68 -14.71 23.03
C GLU A 121 9.68 -13.74 22.39
N ASP A 122 10.48 -14.22 21.43
CA ASP A 122 11.39 -13.39 20.61
C ASP A 122 10.67 -12.50 19.58
N GLN A 123 9.36 -12.70 19.39
CA GLN A 123 8.49 -12.01 18.43
C GLN A 123 8.92 -12.14 16.96
N ALA A 124 9.82 -13.08 16.65
CA ALA A 124 10.51 -13.21 15.38
C ALA A 124 10.20 -14.54 14.70
N TYR A 125 10.05 -15.62 15.47
CA TYR A 125 9.75 -16.97 14.99
C TYR A 125 8.27 -17.34 15.14
N PHE A 126 7.75 -18.08 14.17
CA PHE A 126 6.39 -18.61 14.21
C PHE A 126 6.36 -19.90 15.03
N VAL A 127 5.60 -19.93 16.12
CA VAL A 127 5.59 -21.08 17.05
C VAL A 127 4.33 -21.94 16.96
N SER A 128 3.21 -21.36 16.52
CA SER A 128 1.99 -22.10 16.28
C SER A 128 1.07 -21.36 15.31
N THR A 129 0.11 -22.06 14.74
CA THR A 129 -0.98 -21.46 13.94
C THR A 129 -2.28 -21.64 14.70
N GLY A 130 -3.09 -20.59 14.76
CA GLY A 130 -4.45 -20.65 15.29
C GLY A 130 -5.43 -21.22 14.28
N ASN A 131 -6.72 -20.99 14.49
CA ASN A 131 -7.76 -21.56 13.64
C ASN A 131 -7.79 -20.88 12.27
N LEU A 132 -8.00 -21.69 11.23
CA LEU A 132 -8.31 -21.20 9.89
C LEU A 132 -9.77 -20.74 9.85
N VAL A 133 -10.00 -19.50 9.45
CA VAL A 133 -11.35 -18.94 9.26
C VAL A 133 -11.63 -18.88 7.76
N THR A 134 -12.58 -19.70 7.30
CA THR A 134 -12.99 -19.73 5.89
C THR A 134 -14.21 -18.85 5.67
N PHE A 135 -14.13 -17.98 4.66
CA PHE A 135 -15.21 -17.12 4.24
C PHE A 135 -15.93 -17.73 3.05
N ASN A 136 -17.24 -17.49 2.98
CA ASN A 136 -18.09 -17.85 1.86
C ASN A 136 -18.76 -16.58 1.33
N GLY A 137 -19.00 -16.51 0.03
CA GLY A 137 -19.65 -15.37 -0.59
C GLY A 137 -19.28 -15.26 -2.07
N SER A 138 -20.05 -14.45 -2.79
CA SER A 138 -19.78 -14.09 -4.19
C SER A 138 -20.45 -12.76 -4.51
N GLY A 139 -19.85 -11.99 -5.40
CA GLY A 139 -20.38 -10.73 -5.90
C GLY A 139 -20.97 -10.85 -7.32
N PRO A 140 -21.51 -9.74 -7.86
CA PRO A 140 -22.10 -9.70 -9.19
C PRO A 140 -21.07 -9.84 -10.32
N ASN A 141 -19.81 -9.43 -10.10
CA ASN A 141 -18.77 -9.56 -11.12
C ASN A 141 -18.18 -10.97 -11.12
N ARG A 142 -18.77 -11.89 -11.90
CA ARG A 142 -18.35 -13.30 -11.95
C ARG A 142 -16.87 -13.51 -12.30
N ALA A 143 -16.23 -12.60 -13.02
CA ALA A 143 -14.80 -12.72 -13.36
C ALA A 143 -13.87 -12.40 -12.17
N ARG A 144 -14.35 -11.63 -11.19
CA ARG A 144 -13.55 -11.12 -10.06
C ARG A 144 -14.06 -11.56 -8.69
N GLN A 145 -15.29 -12.06 -8.62
CA GLN A 145 -16.06 -12.25 -7.39
C GLN A 145 -16.88 -13.54 -7.44
N ALA A 146 -16.35 -14.58 -8.10
CA ALA A 146 -16.99 -15.90 -8.14
C ALA A 146 -16.98 -16.59 -6.76
N SER A 147 -16.04 -16.20 -5.90
CA SER A 147 -15.86 -16.67 -4.52
C SER A 147 -15.39 -15.53 -3.63
N SER A 148 -15.24 -15.80 -2.32
CA SER A 148 -14.59 -14.91 -1.36
C SER A 148 -13.12 -14.64 -1.74
N HIS A 149 -12.68 -13.40 -1.53
CA HIS A 149 -11.34 -12.89 -1.77
C HIS A 149 -10.95 -11.87 -0.67
N PRO A 150 -10.64 -12.32 0.56
CA PRO A 150 -10.21 -11.45 1.63
C PRO A 150 -8.87 -10.82 1.26
N HIS A 151 -8.78 -9.48 1.36
CA HIS A 151 -7.67 -8.73 0.77
C HIS A 151 -6.78 -8.04 1.81
N GLU A 152 -7.31 -7.71 3.00
CA GLU A 152 -6.54 -7.04 4.06
C GLU A 152 -6.90 -7.63 5.42
N ALA A 153 -6.04 -7.41 6.41
CA ALA A 153 -6.37 -7.57 7.81
C ALA A 153 -5.97 -6.30 8.55
N VAL A 154 -6.86 -5.73 9.36
CA VAL A 154 -6.57 -4.54 10.16
C VAL A 154 -7.11 -4.72 11.57
N GLN A 155 -6.25 -4.60 12.58
CA GLN A 155 -6.69 -4.63 13.98
C GLN A 155 -7.26 -3.27 14.38
N TYR A 156 -8.42 -3.28 15.04
CA TYR A 156 -9.02 -2.11 15.68
C TYR A 156 -9.67 -2.51 17.00
N GLY A 157 -9.11 -2.03 18.12
CA GLY A 157 -9.48 -2.53 19.44
C GLY A 157 -9.12 -4.02 19.57
N ASP A 158 -10.08 -4.81 20.04
CA ASP A 158 -9.95 -6.25 20.25
C ASP A 158 -10.35 -7.09 19.02
N GLU A 159 -10.67 -6.43 17.90
CA GLU A 159 -11.18 -7.06 16.68
C GLU A 159 -10.20 -6.92 15.51
N VAL A 160 -10.32 -7.83 14.54
CA VAL A 160 -9.61 -7.77 13.26
C VAL A 160 -10.63 -7.71 12.12
N PHE A 161 -10.55 -6.65 11.33
CA PHE A 161 -11.42 -6.40 10.20
C PHE A 161 -10.80 -6.95 8.92
N ILE A 162 -11.61 -7.65 8.13
CA ILE A 162 -11.20 -8.29 6.88
C ILE A 162 -12.10 -7.78 5.74
N PRO A 163 -11.66 -6.79 4.94
CA PRO A 163 -12.34 -6.48 3.68
C PRO A 163 -12.23 -7.65 2.70
N ASP A 164 -13.37 -8.02 2.11
CA ASP A 164 -13.48 -9.14 1.18
C ASP A 164 -14.01 -8.65 -0.17
N LEU A 165 -13.09 -8.61 -1.15
CA LEU A 165 -13.36 -8.15 -2.51
C LEU A 165 -14.39 -9.03 -3.21
N GLY A 166 -14.37 -10.33 -2.90
CA GLY A 166 -15.14 -11.35 -3.58
C GLY A 166 -16.54 -11.56 -2.98
N ALA A 167 -16.66 -11.55 -1.66
CA ALA A 167 -17.96 -11.60 -1.00
C ALA A 167 -18.76 -10.29 -1.14
N ASP A 168 -18.05 -9.17 -1.33
CA ASP A 168 -18.56 -7.93 -1.91
C ASP A 168 -19.86 -7.40 -1.29
N LYS A 169 -19.83 -7.21 0.02
CA LYS A 169 -21.04 -6.86 0.76
C LYS A 169 -21.41 -5.38 0.67
N GLN A 170 -20.53 -4.50 0.19
CA GLN A 170 -20.76 -3.06 0.34
C GLN A 170 -19.83 -2.18 -0.50
N PRO A 171 -20.35 -1.27 -1.35
CA PRO A 171 -21.57 -1.42 -2.16
C PRO A 171 -21.53 -2.67 -3.05
N LEU A 172 -22.68 -3.20 -3.46
CA LEU A 172 -22.69 -4.36 -4.35
C LEU A 172 -21.98 -4.04 -5.69
N GLY A 173 -21.05 -4.89 -6.09
CA GLY A 173 -20.19 -4.76 -7.27
C GLY A 173 -18.96 -3.87 -7.07
N SER A 174 -18.67 -3.38 -5.85
CA SER A 174 -17.60 -2.42 -5.63
C SER A 174 -16.25 -3.08 -5.38
N GLY A 175 -16.24 -4.27 -4.78
CA GLY A 175 -15.03 -5.00 -4.39
C GLY A 175 -14.23 -4.30 -3.29
N PRO A 176 -14.64 -4.37 -2.02
CA PRO A 176 -13.88 -3.87 -0.88
C PRO A 176 -12.44 -4.39 -0.89
N ARG A 177 -11.47 -3.48 -0.86
CA ARG A 177 -10.05 -3.85 -0.94
C ARG A 177 -9.34 -3.61 0.38
N HIS A 178 -9.07 -2.35 0.71
CA HIS A 178 -8.39 -1.94 1.96
C HIS A 178 -9.27 -1.02 2.80
N ILE A 179 -9.00 -0.95 4.09
CA ILE A 179 -9.79 -0.23 5.08
C ILE A 179 -8.93 0.60 6.03
N VAL A 180 -9.54 1.65 6.56
CA VAL A 180 -8.99 2.45 7.66
C VAL A 180 -10.08 2.61 8.72
N PRO A 181 -10.02 1.87 9.84
CA PRO A 181 -10.86 2.14 11.00
C PRO A 181 -10.29 3.32 11.80
N LEU A 182 -11.10 4.35 12.05
CA LEU A 182 -10.69 5.56 12.74
C LEU A 182 -11.86 6.22 13.47
N LYS A 183 -11.71 6.42 14.79
CA LYS A 183 -12.68 7.12 15.66
C LYS A 183 -14.13 6.60 15.51
N GLY A 184 -14.31 5.28 15.55
CA GLY A 184 -15.64 4.65 15.44
C GLY A 184 -16.22 4.65 14.02
N LYS A 185 -15.46 5.08 13.01
CA LYS A 185 -15.84 5.04 11.60
C LYS A 185 -14.94 4.08 10.83
N LEU A 186 -15.48 3.44 9.81
CA LEU A 186 -14.75 2.62 8.87
C LEU A 186 -14.73 3.32 7.51
N TYR A 187 -13.53 3.54 7.00
CA TYR A 187 -13.32 4.01 5.63
C TYR A 187 -12.87 2.82 4.78
N THR A 188 -13.49 2.61 3.63
CA THR A 188 -13.19 1.45 2.77
C THR A 188 -12.93 1.94 1.36
N ILE A 189 -11.81 1.51 0.77
CA ILE A 189 -11.55 1.73 -0.66
C ILE A 189 -12.04 0.51 -1.44
N HIS A 190 -12.75 0.77 -2.53
CA HIS A 190 -13.38 -0.25 -3.36
C HIS A 190 -12.63 -0.36 -4.68
N GLU A 191 -12.00 -1.50 -4.93
CA GLU A 191 -11.13 -1.72 -6.09
C GLU A 191 -11.87 -1.46 -7.39
N MET A 192 -13.00 -2.13 -7.60
CA MET A 192 -13.75 -2.05 -8.85
C MET A 192 -14.67 -0.83 -8.88
N GLY A 193 -15.19 -0.44 -7.72
CA GLY A 193 -16.05 0.72 -7.56
C GLY A 193 -15.32 2.04 -7.74
N ASN A 194 -13.98 2.07 -7.62
CA ASN A 194 -13.16 3.28 -7.64
C ASN A 194 -13.75 4.39 -6.75
N THR A 195 -14.06 3.99 -5.51
CA THR A 195 -14.70 4.83 -4.51
C THR A 195 -14.07 4.60 -3.14
N VAL A 196 -14.16 5.62 -2.29
CA VAL A 196 -14.00 5.49 -0.84
C VAL A 196 -15.37 5.68 -0.21
N THR A 197 -15.76 4.75 0.66
CA THR A 197 -16.96 4.86 1.48
C THR A 197 -16.64 5.18 2.92
N GLU A 198 -17.60 5.80 3.61
CA GLU A 198 -17.57 6.07 5.05
C GLU A 198 -18.80 5.42 5.69
N GLN A 199 -18.61 4.70 6.79
CA GLN A 199 -19.70 4.16 7.61
C GLN A 199 -19.33 4.18 9.09
N VAL A 200 -20.32 3.99 9.96
CA VAL A 200 -20.10 3.70 11.38
C VAL A 200 -19.58 2.26 11.50
N ILE A 201 -18.63 2.01 12.41
CA ILE A 201 -18.24 0.64 12.75
C ILE A 201 -19.40 0.01 13.53
N PRO A 202 -20.05 -1.04 12.99
CA PRO A 202 -21.12 -1.72 13.72
C PRO A 202 -20.57 -2.49 14.93
N PRO A 203 -21.42 -2.78 15.93
CA PRO A 203 -21.13 -3.83 16.91
C PRO A 203 -20.81 -5.17 16.22
N LEU A 204 -19.94 -5.99 16.81
CA LEU A 204 -19.49 -7.25 16.22
C LEU A 204 -20.61 -8.25 15.91
N ASP A 205 -21.68 -8.23 16.71
CA ASP A 205 -22.85 -9.11 16.57
C ASP A 205 -23.92 -8.55 15.61
N ASP A 206 -23.74 -7.34 15.09
CA ASP A 206 -24.63 -6.73 14.12
C ASP A 206 -24.31 -7.22 12.70
N THR A 207 -25.21 -8.04 12.17
CA THR A 207 -25.11 -8.60 10.82
C THR A 207 -25.92 -7.82 9.78
N GLU A 208 -26.60 -6.75 10.17
CA GLU A 208 -27.44 -5.98 9.27
C GLU A 208 -26.60 -5.09 8.35
N PRO A 209 -27.08 -4.83 7.11
CA PRO A 209 -26.41 -3.90 6.20
C PRO A 209 -26.27 -2.52 6.82
N GLN A 210 -25.04 -2.01 6.87
CA GLN A 210 -24.75 -0.70 7.45
C GLN A 210 -24.98 0.42 6.42
N GLU A 211 -25.61 1.51 6.87
CA GLU A 211 -25.80 2.70 6.04
C GLU A 211 -24.45 3.37 5.74
N LEU A 212 -24.27 3.77 4.48
CA LEU A 212 -23.11 4.55 4.06
C LEU A 212 -23.35 6.03 4.34
N LEU A 213 -22.47 6.64 5.13
CA LEU A 213 -22.44 8.08 5.39
C LEU A 213 -21.90 8.86 4.20
N ALA A 214 -21.00 8.24 3.42
CA ALA A 214 -20.47 8.79 2.18
C ALA A 214 -20.06 7.68 1.22
N ASN A 215 -20.09 8.00 -0.07
CA ASN A 215 -19.55 7.19 -1.17
C ASN A 215 -19.00 8.15 -2.23
N ILE A 216 -17.67 8.27 -2.31
CA ILE A 216 -17.00 9.31 -3.08
C ILE A 216 -16.04 8.66 -4.07
N SER A 217 -16.13 9.05 -5.34
CA SER A 217 -15.20 8.55 -6.34
C SER A 217 -13.75 8.95 -6.02
N THR A 218 -12.83 8.01 -6.26
CA THR A 218 -11.39 8.23 -6.20
C THR A 218 -10.83 8.72 -7.53
N LEU A 219 -11.60 8.73 -8.61
CA LEU A 219 -11.10 9.07 -9.94
C LEU A 219 -11.12 10.59 -10.18
N PRO A 220 -10.12 11.13 -10.88
CA PRO A 220 -10.18 12.51 -11.35
C PRO A 220 -11.29 12.66 -12.40
N PRO A 221 -11.94 13.84 -12.47
CA PRO A 221 -12.99 14.09 -13.48
C PRO A 221 -12.45 14.09 -14.92
N THR A 222 -11.13 14.06 -15.10
CA THR A 222 -10.42 14.18 -16.38
C THR A 222 -9.75 12.88 -16.81
N VAL A 223 -10.21 11.70 -16.34
CA VAL A 223 -9.65 10.42 -16.83
C VAL A 223 -9.83 10.30 -18.35
N PRO A 224 -8.84 9.72 -19.08
CA PRO A 224 -9.00 9.49 -20.50
C PRO A 224 -10.25 8.65 -20.83
N PRO A 225 -10.93 8.91 -21.97
CA PRO A 225 -12.10 8.14 -22.36
C PRO A 225 -11.78 6.64 -22.54
N GLY A 226 -12.60 5.78 -21.93
CA GLY A 226 -12.44 4.33 -22.00
C GLY A 226 -11.34 3.76 -21.11
N SER A 227 -10.71 4.58 -20.25
CA SER A 227 -9.79 4.08 -19.23
C SER A 227 -10.48 3.10 -18.29
N LEU A 228 -9.75 2.04 -17.93
CA LEU A 228 -10.11 1.10 -16.90
C LEU A 228 -9.23 1.39 -15.68
N TYR A 229 -9.86 1.63 -14.54
CA TYR A 229 -9.17 1.88 -13.29
C TYR A 229 -9.60 0.89 -12.22
N ASN A 230 -8.64 0.53 -11.37
CA ASN A 230 -8.86 -0.20 -10.14
C ASN A 230 -8.20 0.57 -8.98
N ALA A 231 -8.97 0.92 -7.96
CA ALA A 231 -8.41 1.49 -6.75
C ALA A 231 -7.51 0.47 -6.03
N ALA A 232 -6.54 0.93 -5.24
CA ALA A 232 -5.61 0.06 -4.52
C ALA A 232 -5.52 0.40 -3.04
N GLU A 233 -4.61 1.28 -2.66
CA GLU A 233 -4.24 1.51 -1.27
C GLU A 233 -5.13 2.55 -0.64
N LEU A 234 -5.42 2.36 0.65
CA LEU A 234 -6.06 3.34 1.50
C LEU A 234 -5.24 3.51 2.76
N PHE A 235 -4.86 4.74 3.08
CA PHE A 235 -4.12 5.04 4.31
C PHE A 235 -4.46 6.43 4.83
N VAL A 236 -4.24 6.65 6.12
CA VAL A 236 -4.46 7.94 6.77
C VAL A 236 -3.14 8.51 7.27
N SER A 237 -2.96 9.82 7.15
CA SER A 237 -1.81 10.47 7.77
C SER A 237 -1.96 10.53 9.29
N PRO A 238 -0.96 10.08 10.05
CA PRO A 238 -0.97 10.26 11.49
C PRO A 238 -0.85 11.77 11.81
N PRO A 239 -1.60 12.28 12.79
CA PRO A 239 -1.43 13.65 13.22
C PRO A 239 -0.04 13.84 13.81
N SER A 240 0.62 14.95 13.47
CA SER A 240 1.90 15.35 14.06
C SER A 240 1.91 16.82 14.45
N ILE A 241 2.93 17.26 15.20
CA ILE A 241 3.07 18.66 15.60
C ILE A 241 3.12 19.61 14.39
N HIS A 242 3.65 19.14 13.27
CA HIS A 242 3.71 19.90 12.02
C HIS A 242 2.46 19.74 11.16
N TYR A 243 1.74 18.62 11.33
CA TYR A 243 0.59 18.24 10.51
C TYR A 243 -0.54 17.70 11.38
N PRO A 244 -1.23 18.58 12.13
CA PRO A 244 -2.21 18.16 13.13
C PRO A 244 -3.50 17.61 12.51
N THR A 245 -3.79 17.94 11.25
CA THR A 245 -4.99 17.50 10.54
C THR A 245 -4.69 16.23 9.74
N PRO A 246 -5.31 15.08 10.07
CA PRO A 246 -5.19 13.87 9.28
C PRO A 246 -5.97 14.01 7.96
N TYR A 247 -5.42 13.40 6.92
CA TYR A 247 -6.06 13.22 5.62
C TYR A 247 -6.07 11.73 5.28
N LEU A 248 -7.10 11.32 4.55
CA LEU A 248 -7.21 9.98 3.99
C LEU A 248 -6.73 10.02 2.53
N TYR A 249 -6.00 8.99 2.11
CA TYR A 249 -5.37 8.92 0.80
C TYR A 249 -5.74 7.60 0.13
N GLY A 250 -6.28 7.67 -1.08
CA GLY A 250 -6.64 6.50 -1.89
C GLY A 250 -5.86 6.46 -3.20
N SER A 251 -5.21 5.34 -3.54
CA SER A 251 -4.49 5.20 -4.82
C SER A 251 -5.38 4.61 -5.91
N ASN A 252 -5.15 5.05 -7.17
CA ASN A 252 -5.83 4.51 -8.35
C ASN A 252 -4.83 3.94 -9.34
N ARG A 253 -5.16 2.80 -9.93
CA ARG A 253 -4.32 2.11 -10.91
C ARG A 253 -5.01 2.05 -12.25
N ASN A 254 -4.42 2.62 -13.29
CA ASN A 254 -4.90 2.43 -14.64
C ASN A 254 -4.51 1.02 -15.12
N VAL A 255 -5.51 0.17 -15.33
CA VAL A 255 -5.38 -1.22 -15.79
C VAL A 255 -5.75 -1.40 -17.26
N SER A 256 -5.87 -0.30 -18.01
CA SER A 256 -6.13 -0.39 -19.44
C SER A 256 -4.95 -1.04 -20.18
N PRO A 257 -5.21 -1.96 -21.12
CA PRO A 257 -4.17 -2.55 -21.95
C PRO A 257 -3.71 -1.61 -23.08
N LEU A 258 -4.45 -0.52 -23.34
CA LEU A 258 -4.20 0.40 -24.44
C LEU A 258 -3.51 1.68 -23.97
N PRO A 259 -2.37 2.08 -24.56
CA PRO A 259 -1.68 3.32 -24.20
C PRO A 259 -2.53 4.58 -24.41
N ALA A 260 -3.47 4.59 -25.35
CA ALA A 260 -4.38 5.73 -25.56
C ALA A 260 -5.40 5.92 -24.41
N GLN A 261 -5.55 4.91 -23.56
CA GLN A 261 -6.41 4.91 -22.39
C GLN A 261 -5.63 5.09 -21.09
N THR A 262 -4.31 5.32 -21.14
CA THR A 262 -3.51 5.66 -19.96
C THR A 262 -3.35 7.18 -19.86
N ASP A 263 -3.33 7.69 -18.62
CA ASP A 263 -3.09 9.12 -18.40
C ASP A 263 -1.58 9.39 -18.54
N PRO A 264 -1.14 10.29 -19.44
CA PRO A 264 0.28 10.61 -19.61
C PRO A 264 0.89 11.26 -18.36
N LEU A 265 0.09 11.84 -17.46
CA LEU A 265 0.54 12.35 -16.17
C LEU A 265 0.70 11.24 -15.12
N GLY A 266 0.29 10.01 -15.44
CA GLY A 266 0.34 8.86 -14.54
C GLY A 266 -0.89 8.72 -13.64
N ASP A 267 -0.92 7.59 -12.94
CA ASP A 267 -1.85 7.21 -11.91
C ASP A 267 -1.91 8.23 -10.77
N THR A 268 -3.04 8.24 -10.06
CA THR A 268 -3.34 9.29 -9.08
C THR A 268 -3.44 8.75 -7.66
N ILE A 269 -3.15 9.64 -6.71
CA ILE A 269 -3.57 9.53 -5.32
C ILE A 269 -4.66 10.57 -5.09
N ALA A 270 -5.86 10.13 -4.71
CA ALA A 270 -6.96 10.97 -4.24
C ALA A 270 -6.76 11.27 -2.75
N ILE A 271 -6.98 12.52 -2.36
CA ILE A 271 -6.83 13.00 -0.98
C ILE A 271 -8.20 13.45 -0.48
N PHE A 272 -8.58 12.99 0.70
CA PHE A 272 -9.86 13.28 1.33
C PHE A 272 -9.65 13.91 2.70
N ALA A 273 -10.44 14.95 3.00
CA ALA A 273 -10.57 15.47 4.34
C ALA A 273 -11.70 14.72 5.07
N LEU A 274 -11.48 14.43 6.34
CA LEU A 274 -12.42 13.65 7.17
C LEU A 274 -13.51 14.51 7.81
N GLU A 275 -13.23 15.79 8.05
CA GLU A 275 -14.09 16.71 8.80
C GLU A 275 -14.53 17.91 7.94
N PRO A 276 -15.75 18.45 8.12
CA PRO A 276 -16.82 17.97 9.01
C PRO A 276 -17.55 16.70 8.51
N LYS A 277 -17.24 16.28 7.28
CA LYS A 277 -17.62 15.00 6.68
C LYS A 277 -16.61 14.62 5.62
N LEU A 278 -16.55 13.34 5.24
CA LEU A 278 -15.66 12.89 4.18
C LEU A 278 -15.94 13.69 2.90
N HIS A 279 -14.90 14.29 2.33
CA HIS A 279 -14.97 14.91 1.02
C HIS A 279 -13.61 14.88 0.32
N LEU A 280 -13.66 14.69 -1.00
CA LEU A 280 -12.49 14.80 -1.85
C LEU A 280 -11.94 16.23 -1.81
N VAL A 281 -10.64 16.35 -1.55
CA VAL A 281 -9.91 17.61 -1.57
C VAL A 281 -9.22 17.80 -2.91
N ARG A 282 -8.53 16.76 -3.40
CA ARG A 282 -7.68 16.86 -4.60
C ARG A 282 -7.20 15.49 -5.08
N HIS A 283 -6.80 15.44 -6.35
CA HIS A 283 -6.00 14.36 -6.93
C HIS A 283 -4.56 14.83 -7.17
N VAL A 284 -3.60 13.94 -6.95
CA VAL A 284 -2.18 14.15 -7.28
C VAL A 284 -1.76 13.07 -8.26
N HIS A 285 -1.35 13.49 -9.45
CA HIS A 285 -0.72 12.61 -10.42
C HIS A 285 0.68 12.24 -9.94
N THR A 286 0.95 10.94 -9.92
CA THR A 286 2.21 10.40 -9.45
C THR A 286 3.24 10.30 -10.56
N GLY A 287 2.87 10.39 -11.83
CA GLY A 287 3.77 10.08 -12.95
C GLY A 287 4.28 8.64 -12.96
N LEU A 288 3.62 7.75 -12.23
CA LEU A 288 3.76 6.30 -12.25
C LEU A 288 2.50 5.69 -12.87
N GLN A 289 2.56 4.45 -13.30
CA GLN A 289 1.42 3.63 -13.72
C GLN A 289 1.36 2.40 -12.82
N GLN A 290 0.22 1.70 -12.76
CA GLN A 290 0.03 0.53 -11.89
C GLN A 290 0.36 0.80 -10.40
N LEU A 291 -0.08 1.95 -9.88
CA LEU A 291 0.20 2.38 -8.50
C LEU A 291 -0.52 1.54 -7.41
N ARG A 292 0.09 0.42 -6.99
CA ARG A 292 -0.47 -0.49 -5.94
C ARG A 292 0.17 -0.35 -4.58
N GLY A 293 1.31 0.32 -4.45
CA GLY A 293 1.99 0.51 -3.16
C GLY A 293 2.12 1.96 -2.80
N VAL A 294 1.62 2.36 -1.63
CA VAL A 294 1.85 3.72 -1.11
C VAL A 294 2.06 3.65 0.39
N SER A 295 2.99 4.48 0.89
CA SER A 295 3.33 4.53 2.30
C SER A 295 3.67 5.93 2.75
N LEU A 296 3.49 6.18 4.04
CA LEU A 296 3.92 7.42 4.70
C LEU A 296 5.16 7.18 5.54
N GLY A 297 6.02 8.19 5.63
CA GLY A 297 7.13 8.15 6.56
C GLY A 297 7.89 9.45 6.70
N GLY A 298 9.09 9.32 7.29
CA GLY A 298 9.81 10.45 7.91
C GLY A 298 9.35 10.71 9.34
N GLU A 299 10.18 11.43 10.10
CA GLU A 299 9.99 11.71 11.53
C GLU A 299 8.60 12.25 11.91
N HIS A 300 7.94 12.94 10.99
CA HIS A 300 6.64 13.57 11.20
C HIS A 300 5.57 13.08 10.20
N GLY A 301 5.81 11.93 9.57
CA GLY A 301 4.97 11.41 8.49
C GLY A 301 4.95 12.33 7.28
N GLN A 302 6.00 13.14 7.10
CA GLN A 302 6.06 14.23 6.13
C GLN A 302 6.33 13.77 4.71
N TYR A 303 6.54 12.48 4.44
CA TYR A 303 6.85 11.94 3.11
C TYR A 303 5.82 10.90 2.71
N VAL A 304 5.40 10.90 1.43
CA VAL A 304 4.63 9.82 0.80
C VAL A 304 5.56 9.08 -0.15
N ALA A 305 5.86 7.80 0.07
CA ALA A 305 6.52 6.93 -0.90
C ALA A 305 5.46 6.18 -1.71
N ALA A 306 5.53 6.28 -3.04
CA ALA A 306 4.57 5.66 -3.95
C ALA A 306 5.30 4.77 -4.95
N ALA A 307 4.83 3.54 -5.17
CA ALA A 307 5.46 2.53 -6.00
C ALA A 307 4.56 2.07 -7.15
N GLY A 308 5.14 2.08 -8.35
CA GLY A 308 4.47 1.67 -9.58
C GLY A 308 5.46 1.57 -10.75
N LEU A 309 4.92 1.26 -11.92
CA LEU A 309 5.64 1.19 -13.18
C LEU A 309 5.93 2.58 -13.73
N GLN A 310 7.13 2.77 -14.24
CA GLN A 310 7.52 3.93 -15.02
C GLN A 310 7.50 3.57 -16.51
N VAL A 311 6.76 4.33 -17.31
CA VAL A 311 6.70 4.14 -18.76
C VAL A 311 7.68 5.11 -19.41
N GLU A 312 8.78 4.60 -19.99
CA GLU A 312 9.67 5.43 -20.82
C GLU A 312 9.02 5.68 -22.19
N ALA A 313 8.91 6.95 -22.59
CA ALA A 313 8.30 7.37 -23.85
C ALA A 313 9.00 6.84 -25.14
N SER A 314 10.11 6.10 -25.02
CA SER A 314 10.95 5.73 -26.18
C SER A 314 11.02 4.24 -26.51
N ARG A 315 10.47 3.32 -25.70
CA ARG A 315 10.45 1.88 -26.01
C ARG A 315 9.23 1.17 -25.40
N CYS A 316 8.31 0.71 -26.25
CA CYS A 316 7.32 -0.30 -25.90
C CYS A 316 8.02 -1.64 -25.57
N SER A 317 8.61 -1.78 -24.38
CA SER A 317 8.96 -3.10 -23.78
C SER A 317 9.70 -3.06 -22.44
N SER A 318 10.05 -1.91 -21.87
CA SER A 318 10.72 -1.87 -20.55
C SER A 318 10.03 -0.91 -19.59
N ALA A 319 9.30 -1.46 -18.61
CA ALA A 319 8.84 -0.72 -17.44
C ALA A 319 9.89 -0.84 -16.33
N SER A 320 10.33 0.29 -15.75
CA SER A 320 11.20 0.32 -14.58
C SER A 320 10.40 0.68 -13.32
N MET A 321 10.79 0.17 -12.16
CA MET A 321 10.19 0.56 -10.88
C MET A 321 10.43 2.05 -10.63
N GLY A 322 9.37 2.82 -10.39
CA GLY A 322 9.48 4.20 -9.94
C GLY A 322 8.98 4.31 -8.51
N VAL A 323 9.82 4.85 -7.62
CA VAL A 323 9.41 5.25 -6.28
C VAL A 323 9.44 6.77 -6.22
N ARG A 324 8.31 7.40 -5.91
CA ARG A 324 8.24 8.86 -5.77
C ARG A 324 8.01 9.24 -4.33
N ILE A 325 8.76 10.26 -3.88
CA ILE A 325 8.63 10.81 -2.54
C ILE A 325 8.22 12.28 -2.60
N SER A 326 7.06 12.60 -2.00
CA SER A 326 6.53 13.96 -1.92
C SER A 326 6.26 14.34 -0.47
N ASN A 327 6.40 15.63 -0.13
CA ASN A 327 6.15 16.14 1.22
C ASN A 327 4.62 16.11 1.52
N SER A 328 4.17 15.19 2.38
CA SER A 328 2.82 14.61 2.49
C SER A 328 1.67 15.52 2.95
N SER A 329 1.95 16.69 3.54
CA SER A 329 0.88 17.42 4.26
C SER A 329 0.98 18.93 4.14
N ARG A 330 2.19 19.50 4.01
CA ARG A 330 2.37 20.90 3.58
C ARG A 330 2.88 21.05 2.16
N ALA A 331 3.59 20.12 1.52
CA ALA A 331 3.92 20.32 0.10
C ALA A 331 2.78 19.90 -0.84
N MET A 332 2.02 18.84 -0.58
CA MET A 332 0.79 18.56 -1.34
C MET A 332 -0.25 19.69 -1.19
N MET A 333 -0.32 20.35 -0.03
CA MET A 333 -1.22 21.49 0.22
C MET A 333 -0.63 22.89 -0.13
N GLU A 334 0.67 23.15 0.01
CA GLU A 334 1.32 24.39 -0.47
C GLU A 334 1.53 24.39 -1.99
N TRP A 335 1.68 23.22 -2.61
CA TRP A 335 1.51 23.05 -4.05
C TRP A 335 0.09 23.47 -4.48
N ALA A 336 -0.93 23.19 -3.65
CA ALA A 336 -2.30 23.64 -3.88
C ALA A 336 -2.53 25.13 -3.60
N ARG A 337 -1.83 25.75 -2.63
CA ARG A 337 -1.97 27.17 -2.29
C ARG A 337 -1.25 28.13 -3.25
N ARG A 338 -0.16 27.71 -3.91
CA ARG A 338 0.71 28.58 -4.72
C ARG A 338 0.28 28.80 -6.18
N LYS A 339 -0.80 28.18 -6.67
CA LYS A 339 -1.34 28.44 -8.03
C LYS A 339 -2.45 29.48 -8.11
N SER A 340 -2.83 30.13 -7.00
CA SER A 340 -3.76 31.28 -7.02
C SER A 340 -3.07 32.65 -7.05
N LEU A 341 -1.73 32.72 -7.07
CA LEU A 341 -0.96 33.95 -7.29
C LEU A 341 0.20 33.68 -8.25
N ALA A 342 0.29 34.53 -9.27
CA ALA A 342 1.09 34.33 -10.48
C ALA A 342 2.62 34.39 -10.28
N LEU A 343 3.32 33.91 -11.31
CA LEU A 343 4.71 34.24 -11.71
C LEU A 343 5.83 33.84 -10.76
N TYR A 344 6.38 32.63 -10.88
CA TYR A 344 7.84 32.36 -10.82
C TYR A 344 8.09 30.96 -11.43
N GLY A 345 9.15 30.83 -12.23
CA GLY A 345 9.43 29.72 -13.15
C GLY A 345 9.62 28.31 -12.53
N PRO A 346 9.92 27.30 -13.37
CA PRO A 346 9.93 25.89 -12.97
C PRO A 346 10.98 25.64 -11.88
N ARG A 347 10.52 25.19 -10.71
CA ARG A 347 11.38 24.49 -9.74
C ARG A 347 11.47 23.02 -10.18
N PRO A 348 12.64 22.38 -10.08
CA PRO A 348 12.83 21.05 -10.63
C PRO A 348 11.95 20.03 -9.90
N GLU A 349 11.01 19.46 -10.65
CA GLU A 349 10.44 18.15 -10.32
C GLU A 349 11.58 17.14 -10.41
N VAL A 350 11.82 16.41 -9.33
CA VAL A 350 12.79 15.33 -9.35
C VAL A 350 12.05 14.04 -9.69
N THR A 351 11.91 13.79 -10.99
CA THR A 351 11.66 12.45 -11.52
C THR A 351 13.02 11.79 -11.65
N ILE A 352 13.37 10.85 -10.76
CA ILE A 352 14.59 10.04 -10.93
C ILE A 352 14.15 8.69 -11.49
N SER A 353 14.41 8.49 -12.78
CA SER A 353 14.48 7.16 -13.39
C SER A 353 15.84 6.56 -13.03
N LEU A 354 15.86 5.42 -12.32
CA LEU A 354 17.12 4.75 -12.00
C LEU A 354 17.47 3.72 -13.08
N ARG A 355 18.61 3.93 -13.75
CA ARG A 355 19.37 2.85 -14.39
C ARG A 355 20.37 2.27 -13.39
N VAL A 356 20.42 0.94 -13.32
CA VAL A 356 21.20 0.15 -12.37
C VAL A 356 22.72 0.38 -12.54
N GLY A 357 23.42 0.63 -11.42
CA GLY A 357 24.88 0.64 -11.28
C GLY A 357 25.31 0.75 -9.80
N ARG A 358 26.20 -0.14 -9.34
CA ARG A 358 26.60 -0.45 -7.94
C ARG A 358 27.48 0.64 -7.22
N PRO A 359 28.02 0.45 -5.98
CA PRO A 359 27.42 0.55 -4.62
C PRO A 359 28.25 1.43 -3.62
N ALA A 360 27.75 1.74 -2.39
CA ALA A 360 28.55 1.91 -1.12
C ALA A 360 27.66 2.23 0.14
N VAL A 361 27.67 1.43 1.23
CA VAL A 361 28.34 1.50 2.59
C VAL A 361 27.59 2.30 3.72
N PHE A 362 27.63 1.76 4.96
CA PHE A 362 26.64 1.68 6.08
C PHE A 362 26.60 2.75 7.24
N SER A 363 25.52 2.63 8.06
CA SER A 363 25.26 2.96 9.51
C SER A 363 24.79 4.39 9.88
N SER A 364 23.94 4.66 10.90
CA SER A 364 23.03 3.89 11.79
C SER A 364 21.95 4.87 12.35
N GLU A 365 20.77 4.33 12.72
CA GLU A 365 19.62 4.97 13.42
C GLU A 365 18.36 5.25 12.57
N GLY A 366 17.55 4.19 12.40
CA GLY A 366 16.09 4.19 12.46
C GLY A 366 15.33 5.24 11.65
N THR A 367 15.13 5.00 10.36
CA THR A 367 14.08 5.67 9.58
C THR A 367 13.68 4.72 8.46
N TYR A 368 12.72 3.82 8.71
CA TYR A 368 12.22 2.90 7.69
C TYR A 368 10.86 3.39 7.20
N MET A 369 10.66 3.51 5.89
CA MET A 369 9.31 3.41 5.31
C MET A 369 9.20 2.15 4.47
N ILE A 370 8.04 1.51 4.53
CA ILE A 370 7.77 0.27 3.82
C ILE A 370 6.69 0.53 2.79
N PHE A 371 6.90 0.07 1.55
CA PHE A 371 5.83 -0.05 0.57
C PHE A 371 5.89 -1.43 -0.09
N SER A 372 4.81 -1.83 -0.76
CA SER A 372 4.78 -3.06 -1.51
C SER A 372 4.37 -2.83 -2.96
N GLU A 373 5.10 -3.43 -3.89
CA GLU A 373 4.94 -3.17 -5.33
C GLU A 373 3.90 -4.08 -5.98
N SER A 374 3.41 -3.73 -7.17
CA SER A 374 2.88 -4.74 -8.10
C SER A 374 3.27 -4.60 -9.55
N GLY A 375 3.54 -5.76 -10.15
CA GLY A 375 3.26 -6.04 -11.54
C GLY A 375 2.66 -7.44 -11.65
N GLU A 376 1.44 -7.56 -12.15
CA GLU A 376 0.99 -8.82 -12.74
C GLU A 376 1.72 -8.98 -14.07
N HIS A 377 2.60 -9.98 -14.19
CA HIS A 377 2.92 -10.52 -15.50
C HIS A 377 1.75 -11.38 -15.97
N ALA A 378 0.71 -10.74 -16.51
CA ALA A 378 -0.32 -11.39 -17.32
C ALA A 378 -0.25 -10.86 -18.75
N PHE A 379 0.83 -11.18 -19.46
CA PHE A 379 0.79 -11.30 -20.91
C PHE A 379 0.82 -12.78 -21.26
N SER A 380 -0.32 -13.45 -21.17
CA SER A 380 -0.57 -14.64 -21.96
C SER A 380 -1.04 -14.18 -23.34
N TYR A 381 -0.25 -14.44 -24.38
CA TYR A 381 -0.78 -14.57 -25.74
C TYR A 381 -1.64 -15.81 -25.85
#